data_AF-A0A7Y2DYE4-F1
#
_entry.id   AF-A0A7Y2DYE4-F1
#
_cell.length_a   1.000
_cell.length_b   1.000
_cell.length_c   1.000
_cell.angle_alpha   90.00
_cell.angle_beta   90.00
_cell.angle_gamma   90.00
#
_symmetry.space_group_name_H-M   'P 1'
#
loop_
_entity.id
_entity.type
_entity.pdbx_description
1 polymer ?
#
loop_
_entity_poly.entity_id
_entity_poly.type
_entity_poly.pdbx_seq_one_letter_code
_entity_poly.pdbx_strand_id
1 'polypeptide(L)'
;MIANNVSPDVRKNRKFKRVLAKQGETNGAWLRRVIKENEFAKQGLLLIGGSSTPDFHIRVAQSYLRHDLSPSYWSHVGILKDLSSFYSVPLQWCDELAEMPRRNGI
;
A
#
# COMPACT_ATOMS: atom_id res chain seq x y z
N MET A 1 -21.63 5.10 10.19
CA MET A 1 -21.98 4.16 9.10
C MET A 1 -21.81 4.95 7.80
N ILE A 2 -20.68 4.79 7.09
CA ILE A 2 -20.46 5.46 5.79
C ILE A 2 -20.20 4.36 4.78
N ALA A 3 -21.24 4.06 4.01
CA ALA A 3 -21.16 3.27 2.80
C ALA A 3 -20.78 4.21 1.65
N ASN A 4 -19.73 3.84 0.91
CA ASN A 4 -19.52 4.08 -0.53
C ASN A 4 -18.15 4.65 -0.88
N ASN A 5 -17.18 3.75 -1.06
CA ASN A 5 -15.93 3.98 -1.80
C ASN A 5 -16.22 4.07 -3.32
N VAL A 6 -17.17 4.90 -3.73
CA VAL A 6 -17.64 4.95 -5.13
C VAL A 6 -17.24 6.27 -5.76
N SER A 7 -16.40 6.18 -6.80
CA SER A 7 -16.06 7.32 -7.66
C SER A 7 -17.34 7.96 -8.24
N PRO A 8 -17.40 9.30 -8.36
CA PRO A 8 -18.52 9.97 -9.04
C PRO A 8 -18.58 9.62 -10.54
N ASP A 9 -17.48 9.13 -11.12
CA ASP A 9 -17.48 8.57 -12.47
C ASP A 9 -18.10 7.17 -12.47
N VAL A 10 -19.24 7.07 -13.15
CA VAL A 10 -20.01 5.82 -13.33
C VAL A 10 -19.29 4.82 -14.24
N ARG A 11 -18.30 5.27 -15.02
CA ARG A 11 -17.54 4.41 -15.94
C ARG A 11 -16.49 3.61 -15.17
N LYS A 12 -16.67 2.30 -15.12
CA LYS A 12 -15.65 1.38 -14.60
C LYS A 12 -14.38 1.45 -15.45
N ASN A 13 -13.23 1.60 -14.80
CA ASN A 13 -11.94 1.46 -15.46
C ASN A 13 -11.76 0.00 -15.93
N ARG A 14 -11.92 -0.26 -17.23
CA ARG A 14 -11.81 -1.60 -17.83
C ARG A 14 -10.42 -2.22 -17.69
N LYS A 15 -9.39 -1.42 -17.43
CA LYS A 15 -8.01 -1.88 -17.20
C LYS A 15 -7.79 -2.33 -15.75
N PHE A 16 -8.65 -1.93 -14.81
CA PHE A 16 -8.53 -2.31 -13.42
C PHE A 16 -9.17 -3.68 -13.16
N LYS A 17 -8.33 -4.66 -12.83
CA LYS A 17 -8.78 -6.00 -12.43
C LYS A 17 -8.52 -6.19 -10.95
N ARG A 18 -9.58 -6.18 -10.14
CA ARG A 18 -9.49 -6.49 -8.71
C ARG A 18 -9.34 -8.00 -8.52
N VAL A 19 -8.32 -8.43 -7.79
CA VAL A 19 -8.12 -9.84 -7.43
C VAL A 19 -8.14 -9.96 -5.91
N LEU A 20 -9.11 -10.70 -5.38
CA LEU A 20 -9.29 -10.89 -3.94
C LEU A 20 -8.48 -12.10 -3.43
N ALA A 21 -8.19 -12.08 -2.14
CA ALA A 21 -7.71 -13.24 -1.43
C ALA A 21 -8.80 -14.30 -1.30
N LYS A 22 -8.41 -15.58 -1.40
CA LYS A 22 -9.27 -16.72 -1.07
C LYS A 22 -9.40 -16.85 0.45
N GLN A 23 -10.43 -17.56 0.91
CA GLN A 23 -10.62 -17.82 2.34
C GLN A 23 -9.40 -18.58 2.91
N GLY A 24 -8.85 -18.08 4.02
CA GLY A 24 -7.65 -18.65 4.65
C GLY A 24 -6.33 -18.41 3.91
N GLU A 25 -6.34 -17.67 2.81
CA GLU A 25 -5.13 -17.38 2.04
C GLU A 25 -4.29 -16.31 2.75
N THR A 26 -3.01 -16.62 3.02
CA THR A 26 -2.08 -15.64 3.56
C THR A 26 -1.67 -14.62 2.48
N ASN A 27 -1.22 -13.42 2.89
CA ASN A 27 -0.78 -12.38 1.96
C ASN A 27 0.30 -12.89 0.98
N GLY A 28 1.26 -13.67 1.48
CA GLY A 28 2.32 -14.25 0.64
C GLY A 28 1.81 -15.31 -0.33
N ALA A 29 0.85 -16.15 0.10
CA ALA A 29 0.22 -17.14 -0.78
C ALA A 29 -0.61 -16.46 -1.89
N TRP A 30 -1.37 -15.43 -1.52
CA TRP A 30 -2.12 -14.60 -2.46
C TRP A 30 -1.19 -13.97 -3.51
N LEU A 31 -0.12 -13.30 -3.07
CA LEU A 31 0.82 -12.63 -3.97
C LEU A 31 1.46 -13.61 -4.96
N ARG A 32 1.92 -14.78 -4.47
CA ARG A 32 2.46 -15.84 -5.33
C ARG A 32 1.47 -16.33 -6.37
N ARG A 33 0.21 -16.52 -5.98
CA ARG A 33 -0.85 -16.94 -6.91
C ARG A 33 -1.10 -15.88 -7.97
N VAL A 34 -1.28 -14.61 -7.56
CA VAL A 34 -1.55 -13.51 -8.50
C VAL A 34 -0.43 -13.36 -9.51
N ILE A 35 0.82 -13.46 -9.07
CA ILE A 35 1.99 -13.33 -9.95
C ILE A 35 2.12 -14.52 -10.91
N LYS A 36 1.79 -15.74 -10.45
CA LYS A 36 1.76 -16.92 -11.32
C LYS A 36 0.66 -16.82 -12.39
N GLU A 37 -0.48 -16.24 -12.05
CA GLU A 37 -1.64 -16.09 -12.93
C GLU A 37 -1.58 -14.82 -13.81
N ASN A 38 -0.65 -13.89 -13.53
CA ASN A 38 -0.54 -12.60 -14.20
C ASN A 38 0.91 -12.11 -14.30
N GLU A 39 1.49 -12.21 -15.50
CA GLU A 39 2.85 -11.73 -15.80
C GLU A 39 3.06 -10.24 -15.45
N PHE A 40 2.05 -9.39 -15.61
CA PHE A 40 2.15 -7.96 -15.26
C PHE A 40 2.25 -7.72 -13.74
N ALA A 41 1.90 -8.70 -12.91
CA ALA A 41 2.04 -8.57 -11.46
C ALA A 41 3.47 -8.83 -10.97
N LYS A 42 4.39 -9.29 -11.84
CA LYS A 42 5.81 -9.51 -11.49
C LYS A 42 6.58 -8.22 -11.17
N GLN A 43 6.09 -7.09 -11.66
CA GLN A 43 6.71 -5.78 -11.47
C GLN A 43 5.61 -4.78 -11.10
N GLY A 44 5.75 -4.11 -9.96
CA GLY A 44 4.71 -3.18 -9.52
C GLY A 44 4.96 -2.62 -8.12
N LEU A 45 4.02 -1.79 -7.68
CA LEU A 45 3.99 -1.26 -6.33
C LEU A 45 3.27 -2.23 -5.40
N LEU A 46 3.94 -2.62 -4.33
CA LEU A 46 3.39 -3.36 -3.22
C LEU A 46 3.02 -2.36 -2.11
N LEU A 47 1.73 -2.30 -1.78
CA LEU A 47 1.20 -1.44 -0.72
C LEU A 47 0.83 -2.31 0.49
N ILE A 48 1.49 -2.08 1.62
CA ILE A 48 1.30 -2.91 2.83
C ILE A 48 1.10 -2.03 4.06
N GLY A 49 0.26 -2.51 4.98
CA GLY A 49 0.10 -1.94 6.31
C GLY A 49 1.14 -2.56 7.24
N GLY A 50 2.06 -1.75 7.75
CA GLY A 50 2.99 -2.22 8.78
C GLY A 50 2.32 -2.34 10.15
N SER A 51 2.90 -3.18 11.00
CA SER A 51 2.38 -3.49 12.34
C SER A 51 3.03 -2.67 13.47
N SER A 52 3.97 -1.78 13.16
CA SER A 52 4.65 -0.97 14.18
C SER A 52 3.82 0.24 14.61
N THR A 53 4.19 0.86 15.75
CA THR A 53 3.55 2.10 16.22
C THR A 53 3.70 3.26 15.20
N PRO A 54 4.88 3.52 14.61
CA PRO A 54 5.01 4.53 13.54
C PRO A 54 4.09 4.26 12.34
N ASP A 55 3.94 3.00 11.95
CA ASP A 55 3.05 2.61 10.85
C ASP A 55 1.59 2.95 11.12
N PHE A 56 1.16 2.72 12.36
CA PHE A 56 -0.18 3.11 12.79
C PHE A 56 -0.37 4.63 12.77
N HIS A 57 0.59 5.39 13.30
CA HIS A 57 0.53 6.86 13.29
C HIS A 57 0.44 7.42 11.87
N ILE A 58 1.16 6.84 10.90
CA ILE A 58 1.08 7.26 9.50
C ILE A 58 -0.31 7.04 8.92
N ARG A 59 -0.93 5.88 9.18
CA ARG A 59 -2.30 5.60 8.71
C ARG A 59 -3.32 6.56 9.32
N VAL A 60 -3.15 6.92 10.59
CA VAL A 60 -3.96 7.94 11.28
C VAL A 60 -3.73 9.33 10.68
N ALA A 61 -2.49 9.75 10.47
CA ALA A 61 -2.18 11.02 9.81
C ALA A 61 -2.81 11.11 8.41
N GLN A 62 -2.72 10.04 7.62
CA GLN A 62 -3.36 9.94 6.31
C GLN A 62 -4.90 10.00 6.39
N SER A 63 -5.51 9.52 7.47
CA SER A 63 -6.96 9.62 7.65
C SER A 63 -7.43 11.06 7.86
N TYR A 64 -6.61 11.92 8.47
CA TYR A 64 -6.93 13.35 8.61
C TYR A 64 -6.85 14.12 7.29
N LEU A 65 -5.96 13.72 6.39
CA LEU A 65 -5.84 14.33 5.05
C LEU A 65 -6.92 13.86 4.08
N ARG A 66 -7.63 12.77 4.40
CA ARG A 66 -8.72 12.24 3.58
C ARG A 66 -10.08 12.65 4.15
N HIS A 67 -10.96 13.10 3.25
CA HIS A 67 -12.33 13.47 3.62
C HIS A 67 -13.17 12.28 4.11
N ASP A 68 -12.73 11.04 3.91
CA ASP A 68 -13.43 9.82 4.34
C ASP A 68 -13.07 9.37 5.77
N LEU A 69 -12.15 10.07 6.47
CA LEU A 69 -11.60 9.75 7.80
C LEU A 69 -11.15 8.30 7.98
N SER A 70 -11.07 7.53 6.89
CA SER A 70 -10.68 6.13 6.93
C SER A 70 -9.15 6.08 6.94
N PRO A 71 -8.54 5.35 7.89
CA PRO A 71 -7.11 5.09 7.80
C PRO A 71 -6.83 4.46 6.44
N SER A 72 -5.89 5.02 5.70
CA SER A 72 -5.28 4.30 4.59
C SER A 72 -4.82 2.95 5.13
N TYR A 73 -5.12 1.86 4.44
CA TYR A 73 -4.70 0.52 4.90
C TYR A 73 -3.19 0.31 4.74
N TRP A 74 -2.46 1.28 4.18
CA TRP A 74 -1.07 1.16 3.81
C TRP A 74 -0.23 2.22 4.51
N SER A 75 0.84 1.78 5.17
CA SER A 75 1.87 2.67 5.70
C SER A 75 3.20 2.52 4.95
N HIS A 76 3.40 1.40 4.25
CA HIS A 76 4.60 1.15 3.44
C HIS A 76 4.25 0.99 1.97
N VAL A 77 5.18 1.44 1.13
CA VAL A 77 5.20 1.16 -0.30
C VAL A 77 6.56 0.59 -0.68
N GLY A 78 6.55 -0.44 -1.51
CA GLY A 78 7.76 -1.00 -2.09
C GLY A 78 7.59 -1.32 -3.57
N ILE A 79 8.69 -1.35 -4.30
CA ILE A 79 8.76 -1.84 -5.68
C ILE A 79 9.06 -3.34 -5.61
N LEU A 80 8.15 -4.15 -6.14
CA LEU A 80 8.35 -5.59 -6.22
C LEU A 80 9.48 -5.90 -7.23
N LYS A 81 10.51 -6.60 -6.77
CA LYS A 81 11.59 -7.09 -7.63
C LYS A 81 11.31 -8.52 -8.08
N ASP A 82 10.90 -9.37 -7.14
CA ASP A 82 10.54 -10.77 -7.37
C ASP A 82 9.54 -11.27 -6.29
N LEU A 83 9.22 -12.56 -6.28
CA LEU A 83 8.26 -13.17 -5.34
C LEU A 83 8.67 -13.12 -3.86
N SER A 84 9.95 -12.84 -3.59
CA SER A 84 10.57 -12.91 -2.27
C SER A 84 11.17 -11.58 -1.83
N SER A 85 11.39 -10.65 -2.75
CA SER A 85 12.06 -9.39 -2.47
C SER A 85 11.34 -8.19 -3.10
N PHE A 86 11.36 -7.10 -2.34
CA PHE A 86 10.88 -5.80 -2.78
C PHE A 86 11.82 -4.73 -2.23
N TYR A 87 11.91 -3.61 -2.94
CA TYR A 87 12.65 -2.44 -2.50
C TYR A 87 11.67 -1.47 -1.86
N SER A 88 11.84 -1.15 -0.58
CA SER A 88 11.10 -0.07 0.07
C SER A 88 12.07 0.95 0.64
N VAL A 89 11.57 2.17 0.84
CA VAL A 89 12.27 3.18 1.63
C VAL A 89 11.69 3.09 3.04
N PRO A 90 12.47 2.69 4.06
CA PRO A 90 11.97 2.62 5.42
C PRO A 90 11.60 4.03 5.90
N LEU A 91 10.42 4.12 6.53
CA LEU A 91 9.96 5.34 7.19
C LEU A 91 10.67 5.58 8.52
N GLN A 92 11.28 4.54 9.07
CA GLN A 92 12.16 4.65 10.22
C GLN A 92 13.52 5.12 9.71
N TRP A 93 13.83 6.37 10.00
CA TRP A 93 15.20 6.83 9.94
C TRP A 93 15.93 6.43 11.22
N CYS A 94 17.22 6.15 11.04
CA CYS A 94 18.22 5.96 12.07
C CYS A 94 18.07 7.03 13.16
N ASP A 95 18.44 6.72 14.40
CA ASP A 95 18.16 7.44 15.65
C ASP A 95 18.60 8.93 15.75
N GLU A 96 18.86 9.63 14.65
CA GLU A 96 19.14 11.06 14.60
C GLU A 96 17.97 11.83 13.98
N LEU A 97 17.21 12.50 14.85
CA LEU A 97 16.15 13.48 14.54
C LEU A 97 16.59 14.70 13.69
N ALA A 98 17.77 14.66 13.04
CA ALA A 98 18.44 15.85 12.50
C ALA A 98 18.34 16.04 10.98
N GLU A 99 17.98 15.04 10.18
CA GLU A 99 18.11 15.16 8.71
C GLU A 99 16.80 15.28 7.94
N MET A 100 15.71 15.81 8.53
CA MET A 100 14.51 16.16 7.76
C MET A 100 14.92 17.08 6.59
N PRO A 101 14.82 16.65 5.32
CA PRO A 101 15.27 17.44 4.20
C PRO A 101 14.35 18.66 4.15
N ARG A 102 14.92 19.86 4.24
CA ARG A 102 14.14 21.11 4.26
C ARG A 102 13.27 21.31 3.01
N ARG A 103 13.45 20.49 1.97
CA ARG A 103 12.67 20.48 0.73
C ARG A 103 12.43 19.03 0.32
N ASN A 104 11.19 18.72 -0.05
CA ASN A 104 10.90 17.50 -0.80
C ASN A 104 11.69 17.60 -2.11
N GLY A 105 12.70 16.74 -2.28
CA GLY A 105 13.52 16.74 -3.48
C GLY A 105 12.66 16.52 -4.73
N ILE A 106 12.53 17.57 -5.54
CA ILE A 106 12.44 17.51 -7.00
C ILE A 106 13.76 18.09 -7.50
#